data_AF-A0A950EF51-F1
#
_entry.id   AF-A0A950EF51-F1
#
_cell.length_a   1.000
_cell.length_b   1.000
_cell.length_c   1.000
_cell.angle_alpha   90.00
_cell.angle_beta   90.00
_cell.angle_gamma   90.00
#
_symmetry.space_group_name_H-M   'P 1'
#
loop_
_entity.id
_entity.type
_entity.pdbx_description
1 polymer ?
#
loop_
_entity_poly.entity_id
_entity_poly.type
_entity_poly.pdbx_seq_one_letter_code
_entity_poly.pdbx_strand_id
1 'polypeptide(L)'
;MMLVVVAHSAMAYVRVWPPRLLWAIRDPSRAMAFDALFWASVSVAMLAFFLLSGFCAARIYETRGPDGFARDRGRRIVGPFLLGAATILPPSLVVWSLGWLATGPGSAAGSMDRRGPATRRLRVLAPRDGLSVATGRSRMTGNPSRGREDPRASLHGTRRHA
;
A
#
# COMPACT_ATOMS: atom_id res chain seq x y z
N MET A 1 -9.91 -13.20 -24.59
CA MET A 1 -9.77 -11.72 -24.71
C MET A 1 -10.51 -10.98 -23.61
N MET A 2 -11.82 -11.22 -23.40
CA MET A 2 -12.57 -10.53 -22.35
C MET A 2 -12.01 -10.71 -20.93
N LEU A 3 -11.51 -11.90 -20.59
CA LEU A 3 -10.91 -12.16 -19.28
C LEU A 3 -9.69 -11.27 -18.98
N VAL A 4 -8.91 -10.92 -20.01
CA VAL A 4 -7.75 -10.01 -19.87
C VAL A 4 -8.22 -8.59 -19.60
N VAL A 5 -9.33 -8.17 -20.23
CA VAL A 5 -9.94 -6.85 -20.00
C VAL A 5 -10.47 -6.78 -18.56
N VAL A 6 -11.11 -7.85 -18.07
CA VAL A 6 -11.55 -7.95 -16.66
C VAL A 6 -10.38 -7.85 -15.69
N ALA A 7 -9.27 -8.53 -15.98
CA ALA A 7 -8.06 -8.40 -15.16
C ALA A 7 -7.53 -6.94 -15.14
N HIS A 8 -7.51 -6.28 -16.31
CA HIS A 8 -7.04 -4.89 -16.41
C HIS A 8 -7.94 -3.88 -15.71
N SER A 9 -9.27 -4.05 -15.79
CA SER A 9 -10.19 -3.19 -15.05
C SER A 9 -10.13 -3.44 -13.55
N ALA A 10 -9.96 -4.70 -13.12
CA ALA A 10 -9.83 -5.05 -11.71
C ALA A 10 -8.56 -4.48 -11.06
N MET A 11 -7.47 -4.25 -11.80
CA MET A 11 -6.19 -3.73 -11.27
C MET A 11 -6.33 -2.39 -10.53
N ALA A 12 -7.31 -1.54 -10.85
CA ALA A 12 -7.52 -0.28 -10.13
C ALA A 12 -8.12 -0.46 -8.72
N TYR A 13 -8.74 -1.61 -8.45
CA TYR A 13 -9.54 -1.89 -7.25
C TYR A 13 -8.94 -2.97 -6.33
N VAL A 14 -7.79 -3.56 -6.71
CA VAL A 14 -7.10 -4.59 -5.91
C VAL A 14 -6.64 -4.04 -4.55
N ARG A 15 -6.81 -4.83 -3.50
CA ARG A 15 -6.40 -4.48 -2.13
C ARG A 15 -4.95 -4.87 -1.88
N VAL A 16 -4.56 -6.06 -2.34
CA VAL A 16 -3.18 -6.58 -2.21
C VAL A 16 -2.44 -6.29 -3.49
N TRP A 17 -1.59 -5.27 -3.45
CA TRP A 17 -0.85 -4.83 -4.62
C TRP A 17 0.30 -5.81 -4.95
N PRO A 18 0.44 -6.24 -6.22
CA PRO A 18 1.59 -7.06 -6.62
C PRO A 18 2.89 -6.28 -6.42
N PRO A 19 3.92 -6.87 -5.80
CA PRO A 19 5.19 -6.18 -5.61
C PRO A 19 5.76 -5.77 -6.97
N ARG A 20 6.21 -4.51 -7.09
CA ARG A 20 6.85 -3.92 -8.28
C ARG A 20 5.95 -3.64 -9.48
N LEU A 21 4.62 -3.78 -9.37
CA LEU A 21 3.72 -3.35 -10.42
C LEU A 21 3.52 -1.83 -10.36
N LEU A 22 3.96 -1.11 -11.39
CA LEU A 22 3.75 0.34 -11.51
C LEU A 22 2.39 0.60 -12.15
N TRP A 23 1.52 1.33 -11.45
CA TRP A 23 0.20 1.68 -11.95
C TRP A 23 -0.21 3.05 -11.43
N ALA A 24 -0.77 3.85 -12.33
CA ALA A 24 -0.98 5.28 -12.09
C ALA A 24 -2.19 5.58 -11.19
N ILE A 25 -3.22 4.73 -11.19
CA ILE A 25 -4.53 5.04 -10.59
C ILE A 25 -4.91 4.00 -9.54
N ARG A 26 -5.19 4.45 -8.31
CA ARG A 26 -5.69 3.58 -7.24
C ARG A 26 -6.98 4.13 -6.66
N ASP A 27 -8.04 3.34 -6.70
CA ASP A 27 -9.33 3.71 -6.12
C ASP A 27 -9.31 3.54 -4.57
N PRO A 28 -10.04 4.39 -3.81
CA PRO A 28 -10.30 4.17 -2.38
C PRO A 28 -11.16 2.93 -2.09
N SER A 29 -12.08 2.57 -2.98
CA SER A 29 -12.99 1.43 -2.86
C SER A 29 -12.28 0.14 -3.23
N ARG A 30 -11.65 -0.52 -2.25
CA ARG A 30 -10.90 -1.77 -2.44
C ARG A 30 -11.62 -2.92 -1.76
N ALA A 31 -11.81 -4.02 -2.48
CA ALA A 31 -12.45 -5.23 -1.96
C ALA A 31 -11.66 -6.48 -2.33
N MET A 32 -11.67 -7.48 -1.44
CA MET A 32 -10.97 -8.76 -1.64
C MET A 32 -11.49 -9.54 -2.86
N ALA A 33 -12.76 -9.30 -3.25
CA ALA A 33 -13.34 -9.88 -4.45
C ALA A 33 -12.57 -9.47 -5.73
N PHE A 34 -12.08 -8.23 -5.82
CA PHE A 34 -11.31 -7.77 -6.96
C PHE A 34 -9.92 -8.42 -7.04
N ASP A 35 -9.31 -8.73 -5.89
CA ASP A 35 -8.06 -9.51 -5.86
C ASP A 35 -8.28 -10.90 -6.44
N ALA A 36 -9.33 -11.60 -5.98
CA ALA A 36 -9.67 -12.93 -6.47
C ALA A 36 -10.00 -12.92 -7.99
N LEU A 37 -10.77 -11.93 -8.44
CA LEU A 37 -11.09 -11.77 -9.86
C LEU A 37 -9.84 -11.52 -10.71
N PHE A 38 -8.93 -10.65 -10.25
CA PHE A 38 -7.67 -10.38 -10.94
C PHE A 38 -6.82 -11.65 -11.08
N TRP A 39 -6.56 -12.34 -9.96
CA TRP A 39 -5.70 -13.53 -9.96
C TRP A 39 -6.29 -14.70 -10.72
N ALA A 40 -7.60 -14.94 -10.60
CA ALA A 40 -8.28 -15.98 -11.37
C ALA A 40 -8.21 -15.67 -12.88
N SER A 41 -8.48 -14.42 -13.26
CA SER A 41 -8.47 -13.99 -14.66
C SER A 41 -7.09 -14.14 -15.30
N VAL A 42 -6.04 -13.66 -14.63
CA VAL A 42 -4.66 -13.74 -15.12
C VAL A 42 -4.21 -15.20 -15.23
N SER A 43 -4.46 -16.02 -14.21
CA SER A 43 -4.03 -17.42 -14.18
C SER A 43 -4.68 -18.25 -15.28
N VAL A 44 -5.99 -18.13 -15.44
CA VAL A 44 -6.74 -18.86 -16.48
C VAL A 44 -6.37 -18.37 -17.88
N ALA A 45 -6.25 -17.04 -18.08
CA ALA A 45 -5.89 -16.49 -19.39
C ALA A 45 -4.48 -16.92 -19.83
N MET A 46 -3.49 -16.85 -18.92
CA MET A 46 -2.13 -17.30 -19.20
C MET A 46 -2.07 -18.81 -19.46
N LEU A 47 -2.71 -19.64 -18.61
CA LEU A 47 -2.71 -21.09 -18.79
C LEU A 47 -3.34 -21.51 -20.12
N ALA A 48 -4.52 -20.98 -20.44
CA ALA A 48 -5.20 -21.28 -21.70
C ALA A 48 -4.35 -20.86 -22.92
N PHE A 49 -3.69 -19.70 -22.84
CA PHE A 49 -2.81 -19.22 -23.90
C PHE A 49 -1.59 -20.13 -24.08
N PHE A 50 -0.92 -20.53 -23.01
CA PHE A 50 0.26 -21.41 -23.09
C PHE A 50 -0.09 -22.80 -23.60
N LEU A 51 -1.20 -23.39 -23.15
CA LEU A 51 -1.65 -24.69 -23.64
C LEU A 51 -1.97 -24.65 -25.13
N LEU A 52 -2.75 -23.67 -25.58
CA LEU A 52 -3.15 -23.57 -26.98
C LEU A 52 -1.95 -23.24 -27.89
N SER A 53 -1.12 -22.28 -27.48
CA SER A 53 0.08 -21.92 -28.24
C SER A 53 1.09 -23.06 -28.31
N GLY A 54 1.26 -23.84 -27.23
CA GLY A 54 2.10 -25.03 -27.20
C GLY A 54 1.60 -26.13 -28.13
N PHE A 55 0.29 -26.42 -28.10
CA PHE A 55 -0.32 -27.40 -29.01
C PHE A 55 -0.13 -27.02 -30.49
N CYS A 56 -0.44 -25.77 -30.86
CA CYS A 56 -0.24 -25.30 -32.22
C CYS A 56 1.25 -25.28 -32.61
N ALA A 57 2.14 -24.96 -31.67
CA ALA A 57 3.58 -24.96 -31.90
C ALA A 57 4.09 -26.35 -32.29
N ALA A 58 3.67 -27.39 -31.57
CA ALA A 58 4.06 -28.77 -31.85
C ALA A 58 3.65 -29.19 -33.27
N ARG A 59 2.41 -28.87 -33.67
CA ARG A 59 1.91 -29.18 -35.03
C ARG A 59 2.64 -28.45 -36.14
N ILE A 60 3.02 -27.18 -35.93
CA ILE A 60 3.82 -26.43 -36.92
C ILE A 60 5.24 -26.98 -37.00
N TYR A 61 5.80 -27.38 -35.86
CA TYR A 61 7.13 -27.99 -35.80
C TYR A 61 7.19 -29.31 -36.58
N GLU A 62 6.20 -30.19 -36.40
CA GLU A 62 6.09 -31.46 -37.14
C GLU A 62 5.94 -31.25 -38.66
N THR A 63 5.22 -30.21 -39.08
CA THR A 63 4.90 -30.00 -40.51
C THR A 63 5.96 -29.22 -41.29
N ARG A 64 6.73 -28.34 -40.64
CA ARG A 64 7.67 -27.42 -41.31
C ARG A 64 9.12 -27.57 -40.86
N GLY A 65 9.38 -28.44 -39.88
CA GLY A 65 10.70 -28.59 -39.29
C GLY A 65 11.17 -27.36 -38.50
N PRO A 66 12.39 -27.41 -37.95
CA PRO A 66 12.92 -26.39 -37.05
C PRO A 66 13.14 -25.02 -37.73
N ASP A 67 13.66 -25.00 -38.95
CA ASP A 67 14.01 -23.75 -39.65
C ASP A 67 12.76 -22.98 -40.11
N GLY A 68 11.77 -23.70 -40.64
CA GLY A 68 10.49 -23.12 -41.04
C GLY A 68 9.72 -22.55 -39.84
N PHE A 69 9.83 -23.19 -38.67
CA PHE A 69 9.24 -22.74 -37.42
C PHE A 69 9.90 -21.46 -36.87
N ALA A 70 11.24 -21.40 -36.87
CA ALA A 70 11.99 -20.23 -36.39
C ALA A 70 11.73 -18.99 -37.24
N ARG A 71 11.72 -19.13 -38.57
CA ARG A 71 11.49 -18.01 -39.51
C ARG A 71 10.07 -17.45 -39.40
N ASP A 72 9.06 -18.30 -39.30
CA ASP A 72 7.66 -17.87 -39.13
C ASP A 72 7.46 -17.12 -37.81
N ARG A 73 8.06 -17.62 -36.71
CA ARG A 73 8.03 -16.94 -35.41
C ARG A 73 8.75 -15.61 -35.42
N GLY A 74 9.96 -15.56 -35.97
CA GLY A 74 10.74 -14.33 -36.05
C GLY A 74 9.97 -13.23 -36.79
N ARG A 75 9.38 -13.54 -37.94
CA ARG A 75 8.60 -12.58 -38.72
C ARG A 75 7.34 -12.09 -37.99
N ARG A 76 6.69 -12.95 -37.21
CA ARG A 76 5.47 -12.59 -36.44
C ARG A 76 5.76 -11.82 -35.15
N ILE A 77 6.95 -11.97 -34.57
CA ILE A 77 7.30 -11.35 -33.28
C ILE A 77 8.10 -10.07 -33.51
N VAL A 78 9.16 -10.12 -34.31
CA VAL A 78 10.13 -9.01 -34.46
C VAL A 78 9.49 -7.79 -35.11
N GLY A 79 8.70 -7.97 -36.16
CA GLY A 79 8.02 -6.88 -36.85
C GLY A 79 7.14 -6.03 -35.93
N PRO A 80 6.09 -6.61 -35.30
CA PRO A 80 5.24 -5.86 -34.39
C PRO A 80 5.96 -5.40 -33.12
N PHE A 81 6.98 -6.14 -32.65
CA PHE A 81 7.78 -5.72 -31.51
C PHE A 81 8.56 -4.44 -31.80
N LEU A 82 9.28 -4.37 -32.93
CA LEU A 82 10.04 -3.18 -33.30
C LEU A 82 9.12 -1.98 -33.56
N LEU A 83 7.98 -2.22 -34.22
CA LEU A 83 6.98 -1.19 -34.44
C LEU A 83 6.44 -0.65 -33.11
N GLY A 84 5.95 -1.54 -32.24
CA GLY A 84 5.43 -1.15 -30.93
C GLY A 84 6.50 -0.53 -30.02
N ALA A 85 7.74 -1.01 -30.08
CA ALA A 85 8.85 -0.42 -29.36
C ALA A 85 9.14 1.00 -29.83
N ALA A 86 9.18 1.24 -31.13
CA ALA A 86 9.42 2.58 -31.68
C ALA A 86 8.24 3.55 -31.45
N THR A 87 7.00 3.07 -31.45
CA THR A 87 5.82 3.95 -31.36
C THR A 87 5.27 4.12 -29.94
N ILE A 88 5.32 3.09 -29.10
CA ILE A 88 4.69 3.10 -27.76
C ILE A 88 5.70 3.45 -26.67
N LEU A 89 6.95 2.96 -26.76
CA LEU A 89 7.93 3.22 -25.70
C LEU A 89 8.27 4.70 -25.55
N PRO A 90 8.60 5.49 -26.59
CA PRO A 90 9.03 6.87 -26.38
C PRO A 90 7.94 7.74 -25.74
N PRO A 91 6.67 7.72 -26.22
CA PRO A 91 5.61 8.49 -25.58
C PRO A 91 5.34 8.03 -24.15
N SER A 92 5.33 6.72 -23.89
CA SER A 92 5.10 6.21 -22.53
C SER A 92 6.19 6.68 -21.55
N LEU A 93 7.46 6.62 -21.94
CA LEU A 93 8.57 7.12 -21.12
C LEU A 93 8.41 8.61 -20.81
N VAL A 94 8.09 9.43 -21.80
CA VAL A 94 7.86 10.87 -21.60
C VAL A 94 6.71 11.12 -20.62
N VAL A 95 5.57 10.45 -20.80
CA VAL A 95 4.40 10.61 -19.92
C VAL A 95 4.73 10.19 -18.48
N TRP A 96 5.42 9.07 -18.29
CA TRP A 96 5.83 8.60 -16.96
C TRP A 96 6.85 9.54 -16.31
N SER A 97 7.84 10.03 -17.06
CA SER A 97 8.82 11.00 -16.56
C SER A 97 8.16 12.31 -16.15
N LEU A 98 7.23 12.84 -16.97
CA LEU A 98 6.46 14.04 -16.64
C LEU A 98 5.57 13.83 -15.41
N GLY A 99 4.93 12.66 -15.28
CA GLY A 99 4.14 12.31 -14.11
C GLY A 99 4.96 12.32 -12.82
N TRP A 100 6.18 11.78 -12.85
CA TRP A 100 7.09 11.83 -11.70
C TRP A 100 7.57 13.24 -11.37
N LEU A 101 7.85 14.07 -12.38
CA LEU A 101 8.25 15.46 -12.17
C LEU A 101 7.10 16.30 -11.58
N ALA A 102 5.87 16.12 -12.08
CA ALA A 102 4.69 16.82 -11.59
C ALA A 102 4.27 16.42 -10.16
N THR A 103 4.47 15.16 -9.78
CA THR A 103 4.09 14.64 -8.45
C THR A 103 5.18 14.86 -7.38
N GLY A 104 6.39 15.26 -7.80
CA GLY A 104 7.55 15.54 -6.94
C GLY A 104 8.24 14.27 -6.37
N PRO A 105 9.58 14.31 -6.13
CA PRO A 105 10.33 13.16 -5.58
C PRO A 105 9.83 12.62 -4.24
N GLY A 106 9.08 13.41 -3.47
CA GLY A 106 8.54 13.05 -2.16
C GLY A 106 7.33 12.11 -2.19
N SER A 107 6.65 11.98 -3.34
CA SER A 107 5.42 11.18 -3.44
C SER A 107 5.69 9.69 -3.69
N ALA A 108 6.86 9.35 -4.25
CA ALA A 108 7.30 7.96 -4.38
C ALA A 108 7.88 7.42 -3.06
N ALA A 109 8.62 8.24 -2.31
CA ALA A 109 9.22 7.85 -1.03
C ALA A 109 8.17 7.63 0.08
N GLY A 110 7.05 8.35 0.07
CA GLY A 110 5.93 8.13 1.01
C GLY A 110 5.16 6.82 0.80
N SER A 111 5.34 6.16 -0.35
CA SER A 111 4.69 4.88 -0.65
C SER A 111 5.58 3.65 -0.35
N MET A 112 6.87 3.88 -0.10
CA MET A 112 7.89 2.85 0.15
C MET A 112 8.36 2.82 1.63
N ASP A 113 7.92 3.73 2.49
CA ASP A 113 7.94 3.53 3.96
C ASP A 113 6.55 3.12 4.44
N ARG A 114 6.22 1.84 4.23
CA ARG A 114 5.09 1.19 4.90
C ARG A 114 5.62 0.37 6.07
N ARG A 115 6.36 0.99 6.99
CA ARG A 115 6.30 0.55 8.38
C ARG A 115 4.85 0.64 8.81
N GLY A 116 4.23 -0.52 9.05
CA GLY A 116 2.85 -0.59 9.49
C GLY A 116 2.61 0.28 10.74
N PRO A 117 1.38 0.76 10.97
CA PRO A 117 1.05 1.62 12.12
C PRO A 117 1.11 0.92 13.49
N ALA A 118 1.92 -0.15 13.64
CA ALA A 118 1.97 -0.97 14.85
C ALA A 118 3.06 -0.55 15.86
N THR A 119 4.02 0.31 15.50
CA THR A 119 5.14 0.66 16.40
C THR A 119 5.16 2.10 16.89
N ARG A 120 4.16 2.93 16.54
CA ARG A 120 4.03 4.31 17.07
C ARG A 120 3.25 4.39 18.40
N ARG A 121 3.19 3.30 19.17
CA ARG A 121 2.57 3.27 20.52
C ARG A 121 3.39 2.51 21.58
N LEU A 122 4.70 2.36 21.41
CA LEU A 122 5.55 1.83 22.48
C LEU A 122 6.88 2.60 22.53
N ARG A 123 6.80 3.90 22.84
CA ARG A 123 7.94 4.70 23.30
C ARG A 123 7.49 5.75 24.33
N VAL A 124 6.67 5.35 25.29
CA VAL A 124 6.57 5.98 26.63
C VAL A 124 6.02 4.91 27.57
N LEU A 125 6.92 4.07 28.08
CA LEU A 125 6.81 3.31 29.34
C LEU A 125 8.03 2.39 29.35
N ALA A 126 9.19 3.00 29.64
CA ALA A 126 10.32 2.24 30.13
C ALA A 126 10.12 2.05 31.64
N PRO A 127 9.98 0.82 32.14
CA PRO A 127 10.00 0.53 33.57
C PRO A 127 11.45 0.26 34.00
N ARG A 128 11.91 0.98 35.01
CA ARG A 128 13.03 0.61 35.91
C ARG A 128 12.80 1.33 37.24
N ASP A 129 12.29 0.63 38.23
CA ASP A 129 13.06 -0.07 39.29
C ASP A 129 13.31 0.88 40.47
N GLY A 130 12.74 0.56 41.64
CA GLY A 130 13.06 1.32 42.86
C GLY A 130 12.12 1.07 44.02
N LEU A 131 12.21 -0.14 44.57
CA LEU A 131 11.63 -0.59 45.83
C LEU A 131 11.48 0.49 46.92
N SER A 132 10.25 0.58 47.44
CA SER A 132 9.93 1.17 48.74
C SER A 132 10.59 0.33 49.84
N VAL A 133 11.62 0.90 50.47
CA VAL A 133 12.13 0.43 51.78
C VAL A 133 11.96 1.57 52.76
N ALA A 134 11.04 1.36 53.69
CA ALA A 134 10.82 2.19 54.85
C ALA A 134 12.09 2.27 55.69
N THR A 135 12.52 3.48 56.02
CA THR A 135 13.38 3.72 57.19
C THR A 135 12.97 5.05 57.80
N GLY A 136 12.29 4.96 58.93
CA GLY A 136 11.96 6.14 59.74
C GLY A 136 13.21 6.73 60.36
N ARG A 137 13.31 8.07 60.35
CA ARG A 137 13.92 8.78 61.48
C ARG A 137 13.41 10.21 61.56
N SER A 138 12.64 10.42 62.61
CA SER A 138 12.28 11.67 63.27
C SER A 138 13.32 12.79 63.14
N ARG A 139 12.87 13.98 62.74
CA ARG A 139 13.35 15.24 63.34
C ARG A 139 12.31 16.35 63.26
N MET A 140 11.78 16.62 64.45
CA MET A 140 11.03 17.81 64.87
C MET A 140 11.76 19.13 64.55
N THR A 141 11.00 20.21 64.74
CA THR A 141 11.34 21.64 64.82
C THR A 141 11.18 22.37 63.48
N GLY A 142 10.34 23.39 63.33
CA GLY A 142 9.43 24.07 64.25
C GLY A 142 8.51 25.02 63.48
N ASN A 143 7.26 25.10 63.94
CA ASN A 143 6.32 26.18 63.66
C ASN A 143 6.35 27.12 64.89
N PRO A 144 6.36 28.45 64.71
CA PRO A 144 5.26 29.18 65.33
C PRO A 144 4.76 30.40 64.52
N SER A 145 3.45 30.36 64.24
CA SER A 145 2.40 31.32 64.62
C SER A 145 2.29 32.73 64.00
N ARG A 146 1.01 33.06 63.73
CA ARG A 146 0.32 34.35 63.50
C ARG A 146 -0.05 34.62 62.03
N GLY A 147 -1.31 34.85 61.66
CA GLY A 147 -2.54 34.91 62.44
C GLY A 147 -3.70 35.44 61.59
N ARG A 148 -4.88 35.42 62.22
CA ARG A 148 -6.11 36.16 61.91
C ARG A 148 -7.15 35.44 61.04
N GLU A 149 -8.06 34.82 61.78
CA GLU A 149 -9.43 34.51 61.40
C GLU A 149 -10.21 35.79 61.09
N ASP A 150 -11.16 35.71 60.15
CA ASP A 150 -12.43 36.43 60.27
C ASP A 150 -13.56 35.59 59.63
N PRO A 151 -14.52 35.08 60.42
CA PRO A 151 -15.70 34.38 59.93
C PRO A 151 -16.95 35.25 60.11
N ARG A 152 -17.68 35.57 59.03
CA ARG A 152 -19.14 35.81 58.96
C ARG A 152 -19.55 36.61 57.71
N ALA A 153 -20.31 35.97 56.83
CA ALA A 153 -21.51 36.51 56.17
C ALA A 153 -22.08 35.39 55.26
N SER A 154 -23.01 34.55 55.75
CA SER A 154 -24.47 34.71 55.59
C SER A 154 -24.89 34.85 54.11
N LEU A 155 -25.37 33.78 53.47
CA LEU A 155 -26.78 33.36 53.37
C LEU A 155 -27.63 34.20 52.38
N HIS A 156 -28.49 33.49 51.65
CA HIS A 156 -29.46 33.90 50.59
C HIS A 156 -28.94 33.86 49.14
N GLY A 157 -29.55 33.16 48.18
CA GLY A 157 -30.77 32.35 48.19
C GLY A 157 -31.08 31.81 46.78
N THR A 158 -31.92 30.76 46.72
CA THR A 158 -33.13 30.59 45.87
C THR A 158 -33.13 31.10 44.41
N ARG A 159 -33.77 30.50 43.40
CA ARG A 159 -34.51 29.25 43.13
C ARG A 159 -34.92 29.36 41.63
N ARG A 160 -35.05 28.22 40.94
CA ARG A 160 -36.09 27.84 39.95
C ARG A 160 -36.30 28.58 38.61
N HIS A 161 -36.35 27.72 37.58
CA HIS A 161 -37.31 27.59 36.48
C HIS A 161 -37.73 28.82 35.65
N ALA A 162 -37.41 28.74 34.36
CA ALA A 162 -38.40 28.78 33.29
C ALA A 162 -38.12 27.60 32.34
#